data_AF-A0A5B0FVQ3-F1
#
_entry.id   AF-A0A5B0FVQ3-F1
#
_cell.length_a   1.000
_cell.length_b   1.000
_cell.length_c   1.000
_cell.angle_alpha   90.00
_cell.angle_beta   90.00
_cell.angle_gamma   90.00
#
_symmetry.space_group_name_H-M   'P 1'
#
loop_
_entity.id
_entity.type
_entity.pdbx_description
1 polymer ?
#
loop_
_entity_poly.entity_id
_entity_poly.type
_entity_poly.pdbx_seq_one_letter_code
_entity_poly.pdbx_strand_id
1 'polypeptide(L)'
;MAWGPDNWIWFTDQDGKVSRLNPETGQIVDILQIKDYYRKRLGLASIVLHPDWKQFPHVFINYSHIQKDSVIVSKLVRYTYNGKTLVEPKLLHQIPGYLGHNGSRLVVSKDRKILWATGDLKQKETIQNPAFANGKVLRLNLDGSVPKDNPYPGSATWSMGFRVPQGLTYTSNGNLFIAEHGDATDDEVNLVLKKKSYGWPRIAGFRDQPEEQKLGADSAISPVKAWTPTIAPAGMTYFKGNIPEWNNAVLLTTLKDQSLRVLHLDENQEKVIGEEIVFSKKYGRLRDVCVSPSGDIYISTSNRDWNPPADFPIKTDDRIIRISRAGIIPKSARTVKKTAETETGDAATLYTSFCESCHKADGQGVPGSFPSLVTSKRVTGDKAELLHFIMKGSLAPTGEAMPAFSFLTDAQLAGIGSYIRQRFGKSSSYITETEVANVRETITN
;
A
#
# COMPACT_ATOMS: atom_id res chain seq x y z
N MET A 1 8.88 -6.24 8.05
CA MET A 1 9.14 -6.79 9.38
C MET A 1 8.68 -8.23 9.41
N ALA A 2 9.42 -9.08 10.11
CA ALA A 2 9.07 -10.46 10.40
C ALA A 2 9.50 -10.80 11.82
N TRP A 3 8.70 -11.58 12.53
CA TRP A 3 9.13 -12.14 13.81
C TRP A 3 10.14 -13.27 13.57
N GLY A 4 11.31 -13.13 14.15
CA GLY A 4 12.42 -14.07 14.00
C GLY A 4 12.32 -15.29 14.93
N PRO A 5 12.99 -16.39 14.57
CA PRO A 5 13.08 -17.61 15.39
C PRO A 5 13.89 -17.42 16.68
N ASP A 6 14.59 -16.30 16.78
CA ASP A 6 15.39 -15.83 17.91
C ASP A 6 14.61 -14.91 18.85
N ASN A 7 13.30 -14.72 18.63
CA ASN A 7 12.44 -13.76 19.32
C ASN A 7 12.82 -12.29 19.08
N TRP A 8 13.51 -12.00 17.98
CA TRP A 8 13.81 -10.64 17.55
C TRP A 8 12.95 -10.25 16.36
N ILE A 9 12.77 -8.95 16.13
CA ILE A 9 12.08 -8.45 14.94
C ILE A 9 13.12 -8.24 13.85
N TRP A 10 12.96 -8.93 12.72
CA TRP A 10 13.81 -8.78 11.55
C TRP A 10 13.14 -7.80 10.58
N PHE A 11 13.86 -6.80 10.12
CA PHE A 11 13.27 -5.76 9.28
C PHE A 11 14.25 -5.24 8.24
N THR A 12 13.68 -4.64 7.21
CA THR A 12 14.40 -4.00 6.11
C THR A 12 14.21 -2.50 6.20
N ASP A 13 15.30 -1.77 6.07
CA ASP A 13 15.29 -0.35 5.76
C ASP A 13 15.27 -0.20 4.23
N GLN A 14 14.49 0.75 3.73
CA GLN A 14 14.45 1.02 2.30
C GLN A 14 15.83 1.45 1.74
N ASP A 15 16.75 1.91 2.60
CA ASP A 15 18.14 2.28 2.28
C ASP A 15 19.12 1.09 2.21
N GLY A 16 18.64 -0.10 1.85
CA GLY A 16 19.53 -1.24 1.56
C GLY A 16 19.91 -2.08 2.77
N LYS A 17 19.51 -1.67 3.97
CA LYS A 17 19.94 -2.30 5.22
C LYS A 17 18.92 -3.35 5.69
N VAL A 18 19.42 -4.45 6.24
CA VAL A 18 18.62 -5.44 6.96
C VAL A 18 19.16 -5.51 8.38
N SER A 19 18.25 -5.39 9.35
CA SER A 19 18.60 -5.35 10.76
C SER A 19 17.66 -6.22 11.58
N ARG A 20 18.08 -6.53 12.81
CA ARG A 20 17.26 -7.16 13.83
C ARG A 20 17.13 -6.24 15.03
N LEU A 21 15.94 -6.17 15.61
CA LEU A 21 15.62 -5.43 16.81
C LEU A 21 15.28 -6.41 17.94
N ASN A 22 15.96 -6.28 19.09
CA ASN A 22 15.55 -6.93 20.32
C ASN A 22 14.35 -6.16 20.92
N PRO A 23 13.16 -6.77 21.01
CA PRO A 23 11.96 -6.08 21.48
C PRO A 23 11.97 -5.76 22.99
N GLU A 24 12.86 -6.38 23.77
CA GLU A 24 12.99 -6.15 25.22
C GLU A 24 13.93 -4.99 25.52
N THR A 25 15.07 -4.92 24.83
CA THR A 25 16.13 -3.94 25.12
C THR A 25 16.14 -2.76 24.16
N GLY A 26 15.48 -2.87 23.01
CA GLY A 26 15.57 -1.89 21.93
C GLY A 26 16.88 -1.97 21.13
N GLN A 27 17.74 -2.96 21.39
CA GLN A 27 19.00 -3.12 20.68
C GLN A 27 18.76 -3.43 19.20
N ILE A 28 19.39 -2.66 18.31
CA ILE A 28 19.38 -2.91 16.86
C ILE A 28 20.75 -3.45 16.43
N VAL A 29 20.73 -4.52 15.65
CA VAL A 29 21.93 -5.12 15.06
C VAL A 29 21.75 -5.22 13.55
N ASP A 30 22.66 -4.61 12.80
CA ASP A 30 22.71 -4.70 11.35
C ASP A 30 23.30 -6.05 10.92
N ILE A 31 22.62 -6.73 10.02
CA ILE A 31 22.97 -8.09 9.59
C ILE A 31 23.23 -8.20 8.09
N LEU A 32 22.88 -7.17 7.30
CA LEU A 32 23.18 -7.06 5.88
C LEU A 32 23.14 -5.61 5.41
N GLN A 33 24.05 -5.24 4.52
CA GLN A 33 23.91 -4.08 3.65
C GLN A 33 23.91 -4.56 2.20
N ILE A 34 22.77 -4.44 1.54
CA ILE A 34 22.63 -4.63 0.10
C ILE A 34 23.25 -3.40 -0.58
N LYS A 35 24.20 -3.60 -1.47
CA LYS A 35 24.93 -2.50 -2.13
C LYS A 35 24.29 -2.06 -3.45
N ASP A 36 23.53 -2.94 -4.09
CA ASP A 36 22.96 -2.73 -5.41
C ASP A 36 21.46 -2.36 -5.36
N TYR A 37 20.96 -1.91 -4.21
CA TYR A 37 19.56 -1.48 -4.10
C TYR A 37 19.32 -0.16 -4.85
N TYR A 38 18.10 0.02 -5.35
CA TYR A 38 17.64 1.28 -5.94
C TYR A 38 16.68 2.01 -5.00
N ARG A 39 16.97 3.28 -4.74
CA ARG A 39 16.27 4.11 -3.75
C ARG A 39 16.00 5.51 -4.31
N LYS A 40 14.75 5.73 -4.74
CA LYS A 40 14.20 7.06 -5.07
C LYS A 40 12.88 7.30 -4.31
N ARG A 41 11.86 6.48 -4.59
CA ARG A 41 10.62 6.37 -3.77
C ARG A 41 10.46 5.01 -3.10
N LEU A 42 11.03 3.99 -3.74
CA LEU A 42 11.02 2.60 -3.33
C LEU A 42 12.36 2.25 -2.68
N GLY A 43 12.59 0.98 -2.35
CA GLY A 43 13.82 0.48 -1.73
C GLY A 43 13.68 -1.01 -1.47
N LEU A 44 14.30 -1.51 -0.39
CA LEU A 44 13.93 -2.82 0.15
C LEU A 44 12.49 -2.76 0.65
N ALA A 45 11.73 -3.82 0.36
CA ALA A 45 10.29 -3.77 0.52
C ALA A 45 9.76 -4.84 1.49
N SER A 46 10.16 -6.10 1.31
CA SER A 46 9.61 -7.20 2.10
C SER A 46 10.70 -8.19 2.52
N ILE A 47 10.52 -8.77 3.70
CA ILE A 47 11.33 -9.84 4.28
C ILE A 47 10.41 -10.93 4.78
N VAL A 48 10.71 -12.18 4.45
CA VAL A 48 10.06 -13.36 5.04
C VAL A 48 11.11 -14.43 5.33
N LEU A 49 10.96 -15.10 6.46
CA LEU A 49 11.87 -16.15 6.89
C LEU A 49 11.31 -17.50 6.49
N HIS A 50 12.22 -18.44 6.25
CA HIS A 50 11.83 -19.80 5.95
C HIS A 50 11.14 -20.46 7.16
N PRO A 51 9.98 -21.14 6.99
CA PRO A 51 9.20 -21.64 8.13
C PRO A 51 9.87 -22.80 8.87
N ASP A 52 10.77 -23.53 8.21
CA ASP A 52 11.58 -24.58 8.83
C ASP A 52 13.02 -24.06 9.01
N TRP A 53 13.17 -23.19 10.00
CA TRP A 53 14.41 -22.45 10.21
C TRP A 53 15.59 -23.34 10.62
N LYS A 54 15.32 -24.41 11.39
CA LYS A 54 16.36 -25.29 11.91
C LYS A 54 17.12 -26.00 10.79
N GLN A 55 16.41 -26.42 9.75
CA GLN A 55 17.02 -27.07 8.60
C GLN A 55 17.50 -26.05 7.55
N PHE A 56 16.75 -24.95 7.38
CA PHE A 56 17.00 -23.98 6.33
C PHE A 56 16.94 -22.56 6.93
N PRO A 57 18.06 -22.02 7.44
CA PRO A 57 18.13 -20.66 7.98
C PRO A 57 18.15 -19.65 6.82
N HIS A 58 17.10 -19.67 6.00
CA HIS A 58 16.97 -18.89 4.79
C HIS A 58 16.06 -17.69 5.00
N VAL A 59 16.47 -16.54 4.47
CA VAL A 59 15.72 -15.29 4.47
C VAL A 59 15.47 -14.89 3.02
N PHE A 60 14.22 -14.60 2.69
CA PHE A 60 13.81 -14.14 1.37
C PHE A 60 13.50 -12.65 1.44
N ILE A 61 14.13 -11.88 0.56
CA ILE A 61 14.01 -10.43 0.52
C ILE A 61 13.61 -10.00 -0.89
N ASN A 62 12.60 -9.13 -0.96
CA ASN A 62 12.27 -8.39 -2.18
C ASN A 62 12.78 -6.95 -2.08
N TYR A 63 13.43 -6.49 -3.14
CA TYR A 63 13.91 -5.12 -3.28
C TYR A 63 14.03 -4.67 -4.74
N SER A 64 13.98 -3.35 -4.96
CA SER A 64 14.25 -2.75 -6.26
C SER A 64 15.76 -2.62 -6.52
N HIS A 65 16.17 -2.82 -7.77
CA HIS A 65 17.53 -2.68 -8.26
C HIS A 65 17.52 -1.89 -9.57
N ILE A 66 18.56 -1.08 -9.80
CA ILE A 66 18.80 -0.41 -11.07
C ILE A 66 19.98 -1.08 -11.77
N GLN A 67 19.72 -1.57 -12.98
CA GLN A 67 20.71 -2.21 -13.82
C GLN A 67 21.61 -1.16 -14.49
N LYS A 68 22.72 -1.59 -15.09
CA LYS A 68 23.73 -0.70 -15.70
C LYS A 68 23.17 0.18 -16.84
N ASP A 69 22.12 -0.29 -17.50
CA ASP A 69 21.36 0.39 -18.56
C ASP A 69 20.23 1.29 -18.03
N SER A 70 20.21 1.58 -16.73
CA SER A 70 19.16 2.33 -16.03
C SER A 70 17.79 1.64 -15.97
N VAL A 71 17.70 0.36 -16.34
CA VAL A 71 16.45 -0.41 -16.18
C VAL A 71 16.22 -0.74 -14.72
N ILE A 72 15.02 -0.43 -14.23
CA ILE A 72 14.61 -0.76 -12.86
C ILE A 72 13.96 -2.15 -12.87
N VAL A 73 14.37 -3.00 -11.93
CA VAL A 73 13.81 -4.33 -11.72
C VAL A 73 13.48 -4.53 -10.25
N SER A 74 12.53 -5.43 -9.98
CA SER A 74 12.35 -5.98 -8.64
C SER A 74 12.97 -7.37 -8.57
N LYS A 75 13.83 -7.60 -7.57
CA LYS A 75 14.49 -8.89 -7.32
C LYS A 75 13.83 -9.59 -6.14
N LEU A 76 13.76 -10.91 -6.22
CA LEU A 76 13.54 -11.80 -5.08
C LEU A 76 14.84 -12.58 -4.84
N VAL A 77 15.45 -12.36 -3.69
CA VAL A 77 16.76 -12.93 -3.35
C VAL A 77 16.67 -13.70 -2.04
N ARG A 78 17.23 -14.90 -2.03
CA ARG A 78 17.41 -15.70 -0.82
C ARG A 78 18.80 -15.47 -0.26
N TYR A 79 18.90 -15.30 1.04
CA TYR A 79 20.15 -15.30 1.80
C TYR A 79 20.15 -16.44 2.82
N THR A 80 21.34 -16.88 3.22
CA THR A 80 21.56 -17.82 4.33
C THR A 80 22.00 -17.03 5.57
N TYR A 81 21.39 -17.26 6.73
CA TYR A 81 21.85 -16.70 7.99
C TYR A 81 22.89 -17.63 8.63
N ASN A 82 24.09 -17.09 8.90
CA ASN A 82 25.22 -17.87 9.46
C ASN A 82 25.34 -17.78 10.99
N GLY A 83 24.32 -17.27 11.68
CA GLY A 83 24.37 -16.99 13.12
C GLY A 83 24.82 -15.57 13.49
N LYS A 84 25.28 -14.77 12.52
CA LYS A 84 25.68 -13.38 12.72
C LYS A 84 25.13 -12.43 11.66
N THR A 85 25.33 -12.77 10.39
CA THR A 85 24.96 -11.95 9.22
C THR A 85 24.23 -12.79 8.17
N LEU A 86 23.62 -12.11 7.19
CA LEU A 86 23.12 -12.74 5.97
C LEU A 86 24.23 -12.86 4.93
N VAL A 87 24.38 -14.04 4.36
CA VAL A 87 25.41 -14.40 3.37
C VAL A 87 24.78 -15.15 2.20
N GLU A 88 25.60 -15.50 1.20
CA GLU A 88 25.22 -16.36 0.07
C GLU A 88 23.95 -15.89 -0.69
N PRO A 89 23.94 -14.65 -1.23
CA PRO A 89 22.82 -14.17 -2.02
C PRO A 89 22.58 -15.10 -3.22
N LYS A 90 21.37 -15.64 -3.32
CA LYS A 90 20.87 -16.40 -4.47
C LYS A 90 19.68 -15.67 -5.06
N LEU A 91 19.82 -15.14 -6.27
CA LEU A 91 18.69 -14.61 -7.04
C LEU A 91 17.74 -15.75 -7.35
N LEU A 92 16.49 -15.63 -6.91
CA LEU A 92 15.44 -16.61 -7.17
C LEU A 92 14.58 -16.20 -8.36
N HIS A 93 14.26 -14.91 -8.44
CA HIS A 93 13.41 -14.38 -9.49
C HIS A 93 13.65 -12.88 -9.70
N GLN A 94 13.43 -12.40 -10.91
CA GLN A 94 13.55 -11.00 -11.27
C GLN A 94 12.39 -10.63 -12.20
N ILE A 95 11.74 -9.51 -11.91
CA ILE A 95 10.63 -8.99 -12.70
C ILE A 95 10.88 -7.51 -13.05
N PRO A 96 10.24 -6.97 -14.09
CA PRO A 96 10.28 -5.54 -14.37
C PRO A 96 9.89 -4.71 -13.15
N GLY A 97 10.53 -3.56 -13.00
CA GLY A 97 10.26 -2.59 -11.97
C GLY A 97 10.09 -1.19 -12.53
N TYR A 98 9.68 -0.26 -11.67
CA TYR A 98 9.44 1.14 -12.05
C TYR A 98 9.72 2.10 -10.88
N LEU A 99 9.58 3.41 -11.11
CA LEU A 99 9.77 4.44 -10.07
C LEU A 99 8.73 4.39 -8.94
N GLY A 100 7.62 3.69 -9.14
CA GLY A 100 6.53 3.46 -8.20
C GLY A 100 5.74 2.20 -8.60
N HIS A 101 4.70 1.84 -7.86
CA HIS A 101 3.76 0.76 -8.24
C HIS A 101 4.41 -0.63 -8.43
N ASN A 102 5.44 -0.97 -7.67
CA ASN A 102 6.11 -2.28 -7.82
C ASN A 102 5.44 -3.40 -6.99
N GLY A 103 4.49 -3.06 -6.13
CA GLY A 103 4.05 -3.97 -5.07
C GLY A 103 5.14 -4.13 -4.03
N SER A 104 5.12 -5.21 -3.25
CA SER A 104 6.21 -5.50 -2.29
C SER A 104 6.12 -6.88 -1.64
N ARG A 105 4.92 -7.29 -1.23
CA ARG A 105 4.79 -8.18 -0.09
C ARG A 105 5.07 -9.63 -0.44
N LEU A 106 5.84 -10.29 0.42
CA LEU A 106 6.12 -11.72 0.37
C LEU A 106 5.42 -12.43 1.52
N VAL A 107 4.86 -13.61 1.26
CA VAL A 107 4.51 -14.60 2.30
C VAL A 107 5.00 -15.98 1.87
N VAL A 108 5.20 -16.87 2.83
CA VAL A 108 5.44 -18.30 2.56
C VAL A 108 4.20 -19.08 2.95
N SER A 109 3.66 -19.84 2.01
CA SER A 109 2.48 -20.67 2.21
C SER A 109 2.80 -21.96 2.99
N LYS A 110 1.75 -22.60 3.52
CA LYS A 110 1.84 -23.89 4.22
C LYS A 110 2.44 -25.00 3.34
N ASP A 111 2.17 -24.97 2.03
CA ASP A 111 2.71 -25.89 1.02
C ASP A 111 4.10 -25.47 0.48
N ARG A 112 4.79 -24.58 1.21
CA ARG A 112 6.20 -24.22 0.97
C ARG A 112 6.41 -23.59 -0.40
N LYS A 113 5.63 -22.54 -0.65
CA LYS A 113 5.75 -21.68 -1.83
C LYS A 113 5.90 -20.24 -1.37
N ILE A 114 6.62 -19.45 -2.16
CA ILE A 114 6.68 -18.01 -1.99
C ILE A 114 5.53 -17.41 -2.78
N LEU A 115 4.68 -16.64 -2.11
CA LEU A 115 3.72 -15.78 -2.76
C LEU A 115 4.27 -14.36 -2.76
N TRP A 116 4.26 -13.71 -3.91
CA TRP A 116 4.82 -12.38 -4.10
C TRP A 116 3.80 -11.46 -4.77
N ALA A 117 3.35 -10.45 -4.03
CA ALA A 117 2.45 -9.42 -4.53
C ALA A 117 3.21 -8.34 -5.32
N THR A 118 2.87 -8.20 -6.59
CA THR A 118 3.55 -7.32 -7.56
C THR A 118 2.57 -6.29 -8.10
N GLY A 119 3.03 -5.05 -8.22
CA GLY A 119 2.23 -3.94 -8.74
C GLY A 119 2.30 -3.80 -10.25
N ASP A 120 1.45 -2.94 -10.79
CA ASP A 120 1.18 -2.79 -12.21
C ASP A 120 2.23 -2.02 -13.01
N LEU A 121 3.18 -1.35 -12.34
CA LEU A 121 4.16 -0.45 -12.96
C LEU A 121 3.55 0.66 -13.82
N LYS A 122 2.25 0.95 -13.67
CA LYS A 122 1.45 1.80 -14.56
C LYS A 122 1.33 1.27 -16.00
N GLN A 123 1.52 -0.03 -16.22
CA GLN A 123 1.37 -0.70 -17.52
C GLN A 123 0.08 -1.52 -17.55
N LYS A 124 -1.04 -0.85 -17.83
CA LYS A 124 -2.41 -1.36 -17.75
C LYS A 124 -2.69 -2.59 -18.63
N GLU A 125 -1.97 -2.72 -19.73
CA GLU A 125 -2.18 -3.64 -20.84
C GLU A 125 -1.69 -5.06 -20.50
N THR A 126 -0.77 -5.18 -19.53
CA THR A 126 -0.17 -6.46 -19.13
C THR A 126 -0.84 -7.08 -17.91
N ILE A 127 -1.68 -6.32 -17.20
CA ILE A 127 -2.25 -6.68 -15.90
C ILE A 127 -3.15 -7.91 -16.00
N GLN A 128 -3.94 -8.01 -17.07
CA GLN A 128 -4.88 -9.10 -17.29
C GLN A 128 -4.28 -10.27 -18.10
N ASN A 129 -2.97 -10.22 -18.40
CA ASN A 129 -2.28 -11.29 -19.10
C ASN A 129 -1.38 -12.08 -18.12
N PRO A 130 -1.62 -13.39 -17.93
CA PRO A 130 -0.86 -14.20 -16.99
C PRO A 130 0.59 -14.46 -17.39
N ALA A 131 1.01 -14.18 -18.63
CA ALA A 131 2.40 -14.31 -19.07
C ALA A 131 3.31 -13.23 -18.46
N PHE A 132 2.74 -12.12 -17.98
CA PHE A 132 3.47 -11.04 -17.34
C PHE A 132 3.44 -11.13 -15.82
N ALA A 133 4.51 -10.64 -15.19
CA ALA A 133 4.71 -10.78 -13.75
C ALA A 133 4.13 -9.62 -12.90
N ASN A 134 3.70 -8.53 -13.53
CA ASN A 134 3.26 -7.29 -12.85
C ASN A 134 1.73 -7.20 -12.76
N GLY A 135 1.23 -6.60 -11.67
CA GLY A 135 -0.19 -6.57 -11.32
C GLY A 135 -0.73 -7.96 -10.93
N LYS A 136 0.08 -8.75 -10.22
CA LYS A 136 -0.16 -10.17 -9.90
C LYS A 136 0.05 -10.48 -8.42
N VAL A 137 -0.45 -11.64 -8.00
CA VAL A 137 0.25 -12.45 -7.00
C VAL A 137 0.98 -13.54 -7.76
N LEU A 138 2.30 -13.63 -7.60
CA LEU A 138 3.12 -14.71 -8.14
C LEU A 138 3.26 -15.84 -7.11
N ARG A 139 3.31 -17.10 -7.55
CA ARG A 139 3.59 -18.29 -6.74
C ARG A 139 4.81 -19.02 -7.30
N LEU A 140 5.85 -19.12 -6.46
CA LEU A 140 7.15 -19.70 -6.78
C LEU A 140 7.49 -20.81 -5.78
N ASN A 141 8.27 -21.81 -6.19
CA ASN A 141 8.96 -22.70 -5.26
C ASN A 141 10.01 -21.91 -4.46
N LEU A 142 10.44 -22.45 -3.32
CA LEU A 142 11.46 -21.83 -2.46
C LEU A 142 12.84 -21.68 -3.14
N ASP A 143 13.07 -22.40 -4.23
CA ASP A 143 14.27 -22.30 -5.06
C ASP A 143 14.14 -21.29 -6.22
N GLY A 144 12.97 -20.65 -6.36
CA GLY A 144 12.67 -19.68 -7.42
C GLY A 144 12.02 -20.27 -8.68
N SER A 145 11.90 -21.59 -8.80
CA SER A 145 11.26 -22.22 -9.95
C SER A 145 9.74 -22.07 -9.93
N VAL A 146 9.10 -22.09 -11.11
CA VAL A 146 7.64 -22.07 -11.24
C VAL A 146 7.07 -23.46 -10.88
N PRO A 147 6.13 -23.56 -9.92
CA PRO A 147 5.48 -24.82 -9.60
C PRO A 147 4.66 -25.37 -10.77
N LYS A 148 4.72 -26.70 -10.98
CA LYS A 148 3.98 -27.38 -12.06
C LYS A 148 2.46 -27.31 -11.88
N ASP A 149 1.99 -27.12 -10.66
CA ASP A 149 0.57 -27.03 -10.27
C ASP A 149 0.03 -25.59 -10.27
N ASN A 150 0.81 -24.62 -10.76
CA ASN A 150 0.33 -23.26 -10.97
C ASN A 150 -0.83 -23.23 -11.99
N PRO A 151 -1.77 -22.26 -11.87
CA PRO A 151 -2.97 -22.22 -12.69
C PRO A 151 -2.71 -21.92 -14.18
N TYR A 152 -1.55 -21.36 -14.51
CA TYR A 152 -1.14 -21.02 -15.87
C TYR A 152 0.19 -21.73 -16.18
N PRO A 153 0.23 -22.67 -17.15
CA PRO A 153 1.44 -23.42 -17.47
C PRO A 153 2.62 -22.52 -17.79
N GLY A 154 3.77 -22.78 -17.16
CA GLY A 154 5.01 -22.02 -17.35
C GLY A 154 5.02 -20.63 -16.72
N SER A 155 3.92 -20.17 -16.11
CA SER A 155 3.82 -18.85 -15.49
C SER A 155 3.80 -18.92 -13.96
N ALA A 156 4.50 -17.96 -13.34
CA ALA A 156 4.44 -17.77 -11.90
C ALA A 156 3.10 -17.19 -11.42
N THR A 157 2.23 -16.70 -12.31
CA THR A 157 0.96 -16.06 -11.93
C THR A 157 0.04 -17.02 -11.14
N TRP A 158 -0.36 -16.59 -9.95
CA TRP A 158 -1.37 -17.25 -9.12
C TRP A 158 -2.75 -16.61 -9.30
N SER A 159 -2.77 -15.27 -9.26
CA SER A 159 -3.93 -14.40 -9.50
C SER A 159 -3.46 -13.08 -10.11
N MET A 160 -4.38 -12.31 -10.70
CA MET A 160 -4.05 -11.10 -11.46
C MET A 160 -5.09 -9.99 -11.29
N GLY A 161 -4.86 -8.83 -11.89
CA GLY A 161 -5.83 -7.73 -11.80
C GLY A 161 -5.61 -6.84 -10.59
N PHE A 162 -4.36 -6.68 -10.14
CA PHE A 162 -4.01 -5.83 -9.00
C PHE A 162 -3.33 -4.54 -9.46
N ARG A 163 -3.53 -3.45 -8.72
CA ARG A 163 -2.88 -2.16 -8.98
C ARG A 163 -1.55 -2.04 -8.25
N VAL A 164 -1.57 -1.82 -6.93
CA VAL A 164 -0.35 -1.75 -6.10
C VAL A 164 -0.56 -2.45 -4.76
N PRO A 165 -0.38 -3.78 -4.69
CA PRO A 165 -0.52 -4.51 -3.44
C PRO A 165 0.70 -4.35 -2.52
N GLN A 166 0.48 -3.95 -1.27
CA GLN A 166 1.54 -3.76 -0.25
C GLN A 166 1.31 -4.53 1.05
N GLY A 167 0.12 -5.09 1.24
CA GLY A 167 -0.21 -6.04 2.30
C GLY A 167 -0.51 -7.41 1.71
N LEU A 168 -0.07 -8.47 2.37
CA LEU A 168 -0.37 -9.86 2.02
C LEU A 168 -0.22 -10.70 3.29
N THR A 169 -1.25 -11.45 3.67
CA THR A 169 -1.21 -12.33 4.86
C THR A 169 -2.11 -13.54 4.68
N TYR A 170 -1.71 -14.66 5.26
CA TYR A 170 -2.61 -15.78 5.49
C TYR A 170 -3.38 -15.59 6.80
N THR A 171 -4.63 -16.03 6.84
CA THR A 171 -5.37 -16.26 8.09
C THR A 171 -5.05 -17.65 8.65
N SER A 172 -5.54 -17.97 9.86
CA SER A 172 -5.33 -19.28 10.47
C SER A 172 -5.85 -20.44 9.60
N ASN A 173 -6.98 -20.22 8.91
CA ASN A 173 -7.65 -21.22 8.09
C ASN A 173 -7.03 -21.35 6.70
N GLY A 174 -6.04 -20.51 6.36
CA GLY A 174 -5.32 -20.57 5.09
C GLY A 174 -5.88 -19.67 3.99
N ASN A 175 -6.83 -18.79 4.32
CA ASN A 175 -7.29 -17.76 3.39
C ASN A 175 -6.21 -16.70 3.21
N LEU A 176 -5.94 -16.32 1.96
CA LEU A 176 -4.92 -15.32 1.63
C LEU A 176 -5.60 -13.98 1.41
N PHE A 177 -5.31 -13.00 2.25
CA PHE A 177 -5.77 -11.62 2.07
C PHE A 177 -4.65 -10.76 1.50
N ILE A 178 -5.01 -9.82 0.63
CA ILE A 178 -4.12 -8.81 0.07
C ILE A 178 -4.73 -7.43 0.31
N ALA A 179 -3.89 -6.43 0.57
CA ALA A 179 -4.30 -5.05 0.67
C ALA A 179 -3.54 -4.23 -0.38
N GLU A 180 -4.25 -3.41 -1.13
CA GLU A 180 -3.69 -2.69 -2.26
C GLU A 180 -4.17 -1.25 -2.37
N HIS A 181 -3.32 -0.42 -3.00
CA HIS A 181 -3.68 0.95 -3.30
C HIS A 181 -4.49 1.04 -4.59
N GLY A 182 -5.67 1.62 -4.49
CA GLY A 182 -6.47 2.11 -5.60
C GLY A 182 -5.87 3.37 -6.22
N ASP A 183 -6.56 3.93 -7.21
CA ASP A 183 -6.06 5.10 -7.94
C ASP A 183 -6.29 6.41 -7.17
N ALA A 184 -7.31 7.19 -7.53
CA ALA A 184 -7.80 8.28 -6.68
C ALA A 184 -8.78 7.79 -5.61
N THR A 185 -9.40 6.64 -5.86
CA THR A 185 -10.44 5.99 -5.08
C THR A 185 -10.09 4.53 -4.86
N ASP A 186 -10.89 3.86 -4.05
CA ASP A 186 -10.97 2.39 -3.97
C ASP A 186 -9.63 1.74 -3.65
N ASP A 187 -9.03 2.14 -2.52
CA ASP A 187 -8.12 1.22 -1.87
C ASP A 187 -8.89 -0.03 -1.43
N GLU A 188 -8.25 -1.19 -1.47
CA GLU A 188 -8.97 -2.46 -1.32
C GLU A 188 -8.31 -3.42 -0.34
N VAL A 189 -9.14 -4.26 0.28
CA VAL A 189 -8.75 -5.56 0.80
C VAL A 189 -9.49 -6.64 0.02
N ASN A 190 -8.73 -7.62 -0.45
CA ASN A 190 -9.19 -8.68 -1.33
C ASN A 190 -8.90 -10.06 -0.73
N LEU A 191 -9.84 -11.00 -0.87
CA LEU A 191 -9.60 -12.42 -0.63
C LEU A 191 -9.01 -13.06 -1.91
N VAL A 192 -7.72 -13.42 -1.86
CA VAL A 192 -6.94 -13.92 -3.00
C VAL A 192 -7.22 -15.39 -3.29
N LEU A 193 -7.73 -15.66 -4.50
CA LEU A 193 -8.12 -16.97 -4.98
C LEU A 193 -7.32 -17.38 -6.22
N LYS A 194 -7.03 -18.69 -6.35
CA LYS A 194 -6.31 -19.27 -7.49
C LYS A 194 -7.04 -18.94 -8.80
N LYS A 195 -6.28 -18.50 -9.82
CA LYS A 195 -6.75 -18.24 -11.20
C LYS A 195 -7.79 -17.12 -11.31
N LYS A 196 -8.01 -16.32 -10.27
CA LYS A 196 -8.97 -15.21 -10.29
C LYS A 196 -8.33 -13.89 -10.72
N SER A 197 -9.17 -13.02 -11.28
CA SER A 197 -8.85 -11.65 -11.62
C SER A 197 -9.59 -10.70 -10.68
N TYR A 198 -8.98 -9.57 -10.33
CA TYR A 198 -9.53 -8.55 -9.41
C TYR A 198 -9.89 -7.25 -10.13
N GLY A 199 -10.12 -7.32 -11.45
CA GLY A 199 -10.76 -6.24 -12.21
C GLY A 199 -9.85 -5.11 -12.68
N TRP A 200 -8.80 -4.74 -11.94
CA TRP A 200 -7.91 -3.65 -12.37
C TRP A 200 -7.26 -3.96 -13.73
N PRO A 201 -7.20 -3.01 -14.68
CA PRO A 201 -7.54 -1.60 -14.56
C PRO A 201 -8.94 -1.22 -15.04
N ARG A 202 -9.79 -2.20 -15.37
CA ARG A 202 -11.13 -1.94 -15.91
C ARG A 202 -12.16 -1.70 -14.83
N ILE A 203 -11.97 -2.30 -13.66
CA ILE A 203 -12.81 -2.14 -12.47
C ILE A 203 -11.89 -1.71 -11.34
N ALA A 204 -12.30 -0.69 -10.58
CA ALA A 204 -11.65 -0.29 -9.34
C ALA A 204 -12.69 -0.39 -8.21
N GLY A 205 -12.36 -1.09 -7.14
CA GLY A 205 -13.29 -1.34 -6.05
C GLY A 205 -14.40 -2.30 -6.43
N PHE A 206 -15.62 -1.91 -6.06
CA PHE A 206 -16.82 -2.65 -6.45
C PHE A 206 -17.20 -2.31 -7.89
N ARG A 207 -17.93 -3.22 -8.53
CA ARG A 207 -18.43 -3.01 -9.90
C ARG A 207 -19.68 -2.11 -9.87
N ASP A 208 -19.49 -0.84 -9.60
CA ASP A 208 -20.57 0.11 -9.36
C ASP A 208 -20.63 1.27 -10.37
N GLN A 209 -19.62 1.42 -11.24
CA GLN A 209 -19.62 2.47 -12.26
C GLN A 209 -20.39 2.06 -13.52
N PRO A 210 -21.05 3.01 -14.23
CA PRO A 210 -21.77 2.72 -15.46
C PRO A 210 -20.92 2.05 -16.55
N GLU A 211 -19.66 2.46 -16.70
CA GLU A 211 -18.74 1.85 -17.68
C GLU A 211 -18.35 0.42 -17.29
N GLU A 212 -18.21 0.14 -16.00
CA GLU A 212 -17.89 -1.19 -15.50
C GLU A 212 -19.04 -2.17 -15.74
N GLN A 213 -20.29 -1.71 -15.60
CA GLN A 213 -21.49 -2.50 -15.86
C GLN A 213 -21.59 -2.96 -17.33
N LYS A 214 -20.97 -2.23 -18.27
CA LYS A 214 -20.92 -2.61 -19.69
C LYS A 214 -19.96 -3.77 -20.00
N LEU A 215 -19.05 -4.12 -19.08
CA LEU A 215 -18.01 -5.16 -19.29
C LEU A 215 -18.54 -6.62 -19.39
N GLY A 216 -19.86 -6.84 -19.53
CA GLY A 216 -20.46 -8.18 -19.61
C GLY A 216 -20.34 -8.94 -18.29
N ALA A 217 -20.53 -10.26 -18.27
CA ALA A 217 -20.31 -11.08 -17.07
C ALA A 217 -18.80 -11.30 -16.80
N ASP A 218 -18.03 -10.22 -16.64
CA ASP A 218 -16.62 -10.29 -16.29
C ASP A 218 -16.46 -11.05 -14.97
N SER A 219 -15.53 -12.00 -14.94
CA SER A 219 -15.32 -12.92 -13.81
C SER A 219 -14.50 -12.32 -12.66
N ALA A 220 -14.38 -10.98 -12.65
CA ALA A 220 -13.62 -10.24 -11.66
C ALA A 220 -14.23 -10.45 -10.26
N ILE A 221 -13.37 -10.74 -9.30
CA ILE A 221 -13.75 -10.88 -7.89
C ILE A 221 -13.77 -9.50 -7.27
N SER A 222 -14.89 -9.12 -6.67
CA SER A 222 -15.00 -7.87 -5.91
C SER A 222 -14.23 -7.94 -4.59
N PRO A 223 -13.74 -6.80 -4.09
CA PRO A 223 -13.09 -6.73 -2.80
C PRO A 223 -14.02 -7.09 -1.66
N VAL A 224 -13.44 -7.56 -0.57
CA VAL A 224 -14.17 -7.78 0.68
C VAL A 224 -14.38 -6.47 1.44
N LYS A 225 -13.61 -5.44 1.10
CA LYS A 225 -13.68 -4.08 1.64
C LYS A 225 -12.98 -3.12 0.68
N ALA A 226 -13.59 -1.97 0.41
CA ALA A 226 -12.97 -0.86 -0.33
C ALA A 226 -13.13 0.46 0.44
N TRP A 227 -12.23 1.42 0.20
CA TRP A 227 -12.28 2.75 0.78
C TRP A 227 -12.15 3.85 -0.27
N THR A 228 -13.15 4.73 -0.29
CA THR A 228 -13.15 6.00 -1.02
C THR A 228 -13.54 7.11 -0.03
N PRO A 229 -12.66 8.09 0.26
CA PRO A 229 -11.33 8.32 -0.31
C PRO A 229 -10.28 7.27 0.10
N THR A 230 -9.16 7.23 -0.63
CA THR A 230 -8.03 6.32 -0.35
C THR A 230 -7.40 6.57 1.03
N ILE A 231 -7.03 5.49 1.71
CA ILE A 231 -6.33 5.44 3.02
C ILE A 231 -4.83 5.08 2.88
N ALA A 232 -4.42 4.65 1.69
CA ALA A 232 -3.11 4.12 1.32
C ALA A 232 -2.67 2.93 2.21
N PRO A 233 -3.28 1.73 2.06
CA PRO A 233 -3.00 0.56 2.87
C PRO A 233 -1.59 0.02 2.63
N ALA A 234 -0.94 -0.48 3.68
CA ALA A 234 0.42 -1.02 3.63
C ALA A 234 0.49 -2.44 4.19
N GLY A 235 1.40 -2.71 5.13
CA GLY A 235 1.54 -4.03 5.72
C GLY A 235 0.28 -4.46 6.48
N MET A 236 0.00 -5.76 6.41
CA MET A 236 -1.13 -6.39 7.04
C MET A 236 -0.73 -7.73 7.67
N THR A 237 -1.44 -8.16 8.71
CA THR A 237 -1.23 -9.46 9.34
C THR A 237 -2.50 -9.97 10.00
N TYR A 238 -2.73 -11.28 9.97
CA TYR A 238 -3.83 -11.88 10.73
C TYR A 238 -3.49 -11.92 12.22
N PHE A 239 -4.45 -11.56 13.06
CA PHE A 239 -4.30 -11.54 14.51
C PHE A 239 -5.20 -12.56 15.20
N LYS A 240 -4.55 -13.40 16.00
CA LYS A 240 -5.16 -14.26 17.01
C LYS A 240 -4.15 -14.38 18.16
N GLY A 241 -4.43 -13.71 19.27
CA GLY A 241 -3.43 -13.51 20.31
C GLY A 241 -4.01 -13.07 21.65
N ASN A 242 -3.23 -12.25 22.37
CA ASN A 242 -3.48 -11.93 23.77
C ASN A 242 -4.47 -10.77 23.98
N ILE A 243 -4.92 -10.10 22.92
CA ILE A 243 -5.95 -9.04 22.92
C ILE A 243 -7.27 -9.66 22.42
N PRO A 244 -8.16 -10.15 23.30
CA PRO A 244 -9.32 -10.94 22.89
C PRO A 244 -10.26 -10.20 21.95
N GLU A 245 -10.38 -8.89 22.14
CA GLU A 245 -11.25 -8.02 21.35
C GLU A 245 -10.82 -7.93 19.88
N TRP A 246 -9.55 -8.23 19.57
CA TRP A 246 -9.01 -8.20 18.20
C TRP A 246 -8.84 -9.59 17.59
N ASN A 247 -9.23 -10.66 18.29
CA ASN A 247 -9.14 -12.00 17.75
C ASN A 247 -10.01 -12.16 16.50
N ASN A 248 -9.53 -12.97 15.55
CA ASN A 248 -10.18 -13.16 14.26
C ASN A 248 -10.24 -11.87 13.42
N ALA A 249 -9.18 -11.06 13.47
CA ALA A 249 -9.07 -9.85 12.68
C ALA A 249 -7.84 -9.87 11.77
N VAL A 250 -7.90 -9.07 10.70
CA VAL A 250 -6.72 -8.63 9.96
C VAL A 250 -6.36 -7.24 10.48
N LEU A 251 -5.13 -7.09 10.95
CA LEU A 251 -4.56 -5.80 11.28
C LEU A 251 -3.96 -5.19 10.02
N LEU A 252 -4.29 -3.95 9.71
CA LEU A 252 -3.86 -3.26 8.51
C LEU A 252 -3.31 -1.88 8.85
N THR A 253 -2.07 -1.62 8.45
CA THR A 253 -1.45 -0.29 8.59
C THR A 253 -1.80 0.60 7.41
N THR A 254 -1.96 1.91 7.66
CA THR A 254 -2.26 2.89 6.63
C THR A 254 -1.21 4.01 6.60
N LEU A 255 -0.85 4.42 5.40
CA LEU A 255 0.14 5.46 5.18
C LEU A 255 -0.51 6.84 5.18
N LYS A 256 -1.53 7.04 4.34
CA LYS A 256 -2.14 8.36 4.13
C LYS A 256 -3.08 8.70 5.28
N ASP A 257 -3.89 7.72 5.69
CA ASP A 257 -4.81 7.90 6.81
C ASP A 257 -4.13 7.82 8.20
N GLN A 258 -2.87 7.34 8.24
CA GLN A 258 -2.01 7.41 9.43
C GLN A 258 -2.62 6.67 10.64
N SER A 259 -3.12 5.46 10.40
CA SER A 259 -3.88 4.67 11.38
C SER A 259 -3.58 3.17 11.27
N LEU A 260 -3.84 2.44 12.36
CA LEU A 260 -3.94 0.99 12.35
C LEU A 260 -5.42 0.64 12.31
N ARG A 261 -5.81 -0.19 11.34
CA ARG A 261 -7.17 -0.70 11.18
C ARG A 261 -7.25 -2.13 11.72
N VAL A 262 -8.28 -2.44 12.49
CA VAL A 262 -8.60 -3.80 12.95
C VAL A 262 -9.83 -4.25 12.16
N LEU A 263 -9.63 -5.13 11.17
CA LEU A 263 -10.67 -5.62 10.29
C LEU A 263 -11.18 -6.96 10.80
N HIS A 264 -12.30 -6.96 11.50
CA HIS A 264 -12.91 -8.16 12.07
C HIS A 264 -13.47 -9.03 10.95
N LEU A 265 -13.14 -10.32 11.00
CA LEU A 265 -13.57 -11.30 10.00
C LEU A 265 -14.80 -12.09 10.48
N ASP A 266 -15.57 -12.61 9.53
CA ASP A 266 -16.58 -13.63 9.80
C ASP A 266 -15.94 -14.97 10.26
N GLU A 267 -16.79 -15.92 10.66
CA GLU A 267 -16.34 -17.22 11.17
C GLU A 267 -15.51 -18.01 10.15
N ASN A 268 -15.85 -17.88 8.86
CA ASN A 268 -15.14 -18.52 7.76
C ASN A 268 -13.83 -17.82 7.39
N GLN A 269 -13.60 -16.61 7.90
CA GLN A 269 -12.45 -15.77 7.58
C GLN A 269 -12.38 -15.38 6.10
N GLU A 270 -13.54 -15.11 5.50
CA GLU A 270 -13.67 -14.76 4.08
C GLU A 270 -14.16 -13.33 3.88
N LYS A 271 -14.87 -12.75 4.87
CA LYS A 271 -15.45 -11.41 4.78
C LYS A 271 -15.03 -10.53 5.94
N VAL A 272 -14.91 -9.23 5.69
CA VAL A 272 -14.77 -8.22 6.74
C VAL A 272 -16.16 -7.83 7.23
N ILE A 273 -16.44 -8.02 8.51
CA ILE A 273 -17.74 -7.74 9.16
C ILE A 273 -17.69 -6.54 10.11
N GLY A 274 -16.50 -6.02 10.41
CA GLY A 274 -16.33 -4.86 11.26
C GLY A 274 -14.96 -4.20 11.06
N GLU A 275 -14.87 -2.93 11.41
CA GLU A 275 -13.64 -2.15 11.30
C GLU A 275 -13.50 -1.25 12.53
N GLU A 276 -12.37 -1.34 13.22
CA GLU A 276 -11.96 -0.37 14.24
C GLU A 276 -10.73 0.41 13.75
N ILE A 277 -10.70 1.70 14.07
CA ILE A 277 -9.58 2.59 13.74
C ILE A 277 -8.86 2.97 15.03
N VAL A 278 -7.59 2.63 15.13
CA VAL A 278 -6.76 2.97 16.30
C VAL A 278 -5.52 3.77 15.90
N PHE A 279 -5.06 4.62 16.82
CA PHE A 279 -3.90 5.51 16.65
C PHE A 279 -3.98 6.48 15.46
N SER A 280 -5.19 6.84 15.01
CA SER A 280 -5.39 7.79 13.91
C SER A 280 -4.58 9.07 14.10
N LYS A 281 -3.73 9.38 13.13
CA LYS A 281 -2.82 10.54 13.05
C LYS A 281 -1.87 10.68 14.24
N LYS A 282 -1.71 9.65 15.07
CA LYS A 282 -0.91 9.72 16.30
C LYS A 282 0.59 9.57 16.04
N TYR A 283 0.97 8.68 15.14
CA TYR A 283 2.36 8.31 14.88
C TYR A 283 2.81 8.63 13.45
N GLY A 284 1.98 9.34 12.69
CA GLY A 284 2.21 9.56 11.26
C GLY A 284 1.91 8.31 10.44
N ARG A 285 2.65 8.15 9.34
CA ARG A 285 2.46 7.08 8.36
C ARG A 285 2.84 5.73 8.98
N LEU A 286 1.97 4.73 8.90
CA LEU A 286 2.25 3.37 9.34
C LEU A 286 2.46 2.44 8.15
N ARG A 287 3.55 1.66 8.17
CA ARG A 287 4.05 0.90 7.02
C ARG A 287 3.92 -0.60 7.13
N ASP A 288 4.13 -1.13 8.32
CA ASP A 288 4.15 -2.57 8.51
C ASP A 288 3.68 -2.96 9.89
N VAL A 289 3.20 -4.19 9.99
CA VAL A 289 2.73 -4.79 11.25
C VAL A 289 3.24 -6.22 11.34
N CYS A 290 3.75 -6.60 12.50
CA CYS A 290 4.11 -7.98 12.81
C CYS A 290 3.63 -8.35 14.21
N VAL A 291 3.35 -9.64 14.43
CA VAL A 291 2.83 -10.16 15.70
C VAL A 291 3.79 -11.20 16.23
N SER A 292 4.12 -11.09 17.51
CA SER A 292 4.92 -12.08 18.23
C SER A 292 4.09 -13.30 18.62
N PRO A 293 4.72 -14.45 18.91
CA PRO A 293 4.02 -15.64 19.41
C PRO A 293 3.24 -15.41 20.71
N SER A 294 3.64 -14.43 21.54
CA SER A 294 2.93 -14.07 22.77
C SER A 294 1.69 -13.19 22.52
N GLY A 295 1.48 -12.75 21.28
CA GLY A 295 0.35 -11.89 20.89
C GLY A 295 0.64 -10.40 20.97
N ASP A 296 1.87 -9.97 21.29
CA ASP A 296 2.22 -8.55 21.17
C ASP A 296 2.37 -8.15 19.71
N ILE A 297 1.87 -6.96 19.38
CA ILE A 297 1.85 -6.40 18.03
C ILE A 297 2.92 -5.33 17.93
N TYR A 298 3.62 -5.28 16.80
CA TYR A 298 4.62 -4.25 16.51
C TYR A 298 4.28 -3.60 15.18
N ILE A 299 4.18 -2.27 15.19
CA ILE A 299 3.95 -1.46 13.98
C ILE A 299 5.18 -0.61 13.67
N SER A 300 5.53 -0.45 12.39
CA SER A 300 6.60 0.46 11.96
C SER A 300 6.04 1.74 11.37
N THR A 301 6.63 2.89 11.70
CA THR A 301 6.34 4.16 11.03
C THR A 301 7.11 4.29 9.71
N SER A 302 6.72 5.24 8.85
CA SER A 302 7.36 5.51 7.56
C SER A 302 7.29 7.00 7.22
N ASN A 303 7.68 7.81 8.20
CA ASN A 303 7.69 9.27 8.18
C ASN A 303 8.97 9.83 7.56
N ARG A 304 9.98 9.00 7.29
CA ARG A 304 11.19 9.40 6.54
C ARG A 304 11.20 8.89 5.10
N ASP A 305 10.07 8.37 4.62
CA ASP A 305 9.94 8.02 3.20
C ASP A 305 9.78 9.28 2.33
N TRP A 306 9.58 9.09 1.04
CA TRP A 306 9.45 10.18 0.07
C TRP A 306 8.21 11.09 0.29
N ASN A 307 7.25 10.68 1.13
CA ASN A 307 5.98 11.37 1.29
C ASN A 307 5.62 11.65 2.77
N PRO A 308 6.47 12.35 3.54
CA PRO A 308 6.16 12.65 4.93
C PRO A 308 4.94 13.60 5.05
N PRO A 309 4.12 13.45 6.11
CA PRO A 309 3.12 14.45 6.49
C PRO A 309 3.79 15.70 7.07
N ALA A 310 3.06 16.83 7.13
CA ALA A 310 3.63 18.14 7.46
C ALA A 310 4.35 18.20 8.82
N ASP A 311 3.81 17.54 9.85
CA ASP A 311 4.37 17.54 11.22
C ASP A 311 5.47 16.48 11.44
N PHE A 312 5.94 15.86 10.35
CA PHE A 312 6.82 14.72 10.36
C PHE A 312 7.94 14.87 9.31
N PRO A 313 9.08 14.17 9.45
CA PRO A 313 9.45 13.31 10.57
C PRO A 313 9.79 14.11 11.84
N ILE A 314 9.53 13.53 13.00
CA ILE A 314 10.11 14.04 14.25
C ILE A 314 11.49 13.40 14.48
N LYS A 315 12.27 13.96 15.42
CA LYS A 315 13.65 13.52 15.69
C LYS A 315 13.80 12.01 15.89
N THR A 316 12.83 11.37 16.54
CA THR A 316 12.87 9.95 16.89
C THR A 316 12.35 9.02 15.78
N ASP A 317 11.86 9.54 14.66
CA ASP A 317 11.41 8.69 13.55
C ASP A 317 12.60 8.08 12.79
N ASP A 318 12.43 7.00 12.04
CA ASP A 318 11.25 6.10 12.10
C ASP A 318 11.35 5.15 13.31
N ARG A 319 10.20 4.60 13.73
CA ARG A 319 10.04 3.84 14.98
C ARG A 319 9.35 2.50 14.74
N ILE A 320 9.73 1.50 15.53
CA ILE A 320 8.94 0.29 15.75
C ILE A 320 8.25 0.44 17.11
N ILE A 321 6.93 0.42 17.11
CA ILE A 321 6.09 0.67 18.28
C ILE A 321 5.43 -0.64 18.70
N ARG A 322 5.62 -1.04 19.96
CA ARG A 322 4.97 -2.21 20.57
C ARG A 322 3.58 -1.83 21.09
N ILE A 323 2.62 -2.69 20.83
CA ILE A 323 1.26 -2.70 21.39
C ILE A 323 1.11 -4.03 22.12
N SER A 324 0.84 -3.95 23.42
CA SER A 324 0.65 -5.11 24.28
C SER A 324 -0.57 -4.91 25.16
N ARG A 325 -1.15 -6.02 25.63
CA ARG A 325 -2.25 -5.96 26.59
C ARG A 325 -1.76 -5.31 27.88
N ALA A 326 -2.40 -4.21 28.29
CA ALA A 326 -2.03 -3.43 29.47
C ALA A 326 -2.52 -4.04 30.81
N GLY A 327 -2.94 -5.31 30.85
CA GLY A 327 -3.64 -5.90 32.00
C GLY A 327 -5.06 -5.36 32.19
N ILE A 328 -5.60 -5.41 33.41
CA ILE A 328 -6.91 -4.83 33.76
C ILE A 328 -6.72 -3.33 34.05
N ILE A 329 -7.12 -2.47 33.11
CA ILE A 329 -7.21 -1.02 33.35
C ILE A 329 -8.60 -0.70 33.94
N PRO A 330 -8.68 -0.06 35.13
CA PRO A 330 -9.95 0.39 35.73
C PRO A 330 -10.76 1.26 34.76
N LYS A 331 -12.09 1.09 34.72
CA LYS A 331 -12.98 1.89 33.85
C LYS A 331 -12.78 3.40 34.03
N SER A 332 -12.42 3.86 35.22
CA SER A 332 -12.15 5.26 35.54
C SER A 332 -10.93 5.86 34.83
N ALA A 333 -9.98 5.03 34.37
CA ALA A 333 -8.77 5.47 33.68
C ALA A 333 -8.91 5.46 32.14
N ARG A 334 -10.08 5.06 31.60
CA ARG A 334 -10.33 5.03 30.15
C ARG A 334 -10.88 6.38 29.68
N THR A 335 -10.00 7.32 29.34
CA THR A 335 -10.42 8.55 28.65
C THR A 335 -10.51 8.28 27.15
N VAL A 336 -11.70 7.97 26.65
CA VAL A 336 -11.94 7.84 25.21
C VAL A 336 -12.09 9.26 24.63
N LYS A 337 -11.09 9.74 23.89
CA LYS A 337 -11.29 10.89 22.99
C LYS A 337 -12.12 10.39 21.81
N LYS A 338 -13.38 10.81 21.76
CA LYS A 338 -14.29 10.57 20.64
C LYS A 338 -13.72 11.28 19.41
N THR A 339 -13.23 10.54 18.43
CA THR A 339 -12.87 11.09 17.12
C THR A 339 -14.17 11.46 16.42
N ALA A 340 -14.32 12.73 16.05
CA ALA A 340 -15.48 13.19 15.31
C ALA A 340 -15.45 12.59 13.90
N GLU A 341 -16.51 11.90 13.53
CA GLU A 341 -16.85 11.61 12.15
C GLU A 341 -17.19 12.94 11.49
N THR A 342 -16.36 13.42 10.58
CA THR A 342 -16.74 14.54 9.70
C THR A 342 -17.34 13.98 8.43
N GLU A 343 -18.66 14.08 8.37
CA GLU A 343 -19.43 14.09 7.13
C GLU A 343 -18.87 15.12 6.15
N THR A 344 -19.10 14.86 4.86
CA THR A 344 -18.75 15.66 3.69
C THR A 344 -19.02 17.16 3.85
N GLY A 345 -18.08 18.04 3.48
CA GLY A 345 -18.45 19.45 3.24
C GLY A 345 -17.36 20.53 3.13
N ASP A 346 -16.13 20.33 3.60
CA ASP A 346 -15.10 21.39 3.50
C ASP A 346 -14.13 21.14 2.34
N ALA A 347 -13.96 22.12 1.47
CA ALA A 347 -13.02 22.10 0.35
C ALA A 347 -11.57 21.84 0.80
N ALA A 348 -11.18 22.27 2.01
CA ALA A 348 -9.88 21.93 2.59
C ALA A 348 -9.78 20.43 2.94
N THR A 349 -10.86 19.82 3.44
CA THR A 349 -10.92 18.39 3.74
C THR A 349 -10.90 17.56 2.46
N LEU A 350 -11.58 18.01 1.42
CA LEU A 350 -11.53 17.39 0.10
C LEU A 350 -10.12 17.49 -0.50
N TYR A 351 -9.43 18.64 -0.40
CA TYR A 351 -8.04 18.78 -0.81
C TYR A 351 -7.12 17.81 -0.06
N THR A 352 -7.24 17.74 1.27
CA THR A 352 -6.50 16.79 2.12
C THR A 352 -6.72 15.36 1.65
N SER A 353 -7.97 15.03 1.32
CA SER A 353 -8.39 13.69 0.91
C SER A 353 -7.92 13.30 -0.48
N PHE A 354 -7.89 14.21 -1.47
CA PHE A 354 -7.67 13.82 -2.86
C PHE A 354 -6.36 14.35 -3.46
N CYS A 355 -5.85 15.47 -2.97
CA CYS A 355 -4.77 16.20 -3.63
C CYS A 355 -3.48 16.23 -2.79
N GLU A 356 -3.61 16.32 -1.46
CA GLU A 356 -2.48 16.60 -0.56
C GLU A 356 -1.38 15.52 -0.63
N SER A 357 -1.75 14.24 -0.83
CA SER A 357 -0.77 13.15 -0.91
C SER A 357 0.27 13.31 -2.02
N CYS A 358 -0.05 14.09 -3.06
CA CYS A 358 0.86 14.41 -4.17
C CYS A 358 1.34 15.86 -4.11
N HIS A 359 0.44 16.80 -3.81
CA HIS A 359 0.70 18.23 -3.90
C HIS A 359 1.12 18.90 -2.58
N LYS A 360 1.08 18.15 -1.47
CA LYS A 360 1.43 18.60 -0.10
C LYS A 360 0.48 19.67 0.45
N ALA A 361 0.48 19.84 1.76
CA ALA A 361 -0.40 20.80 2.43
C ALA A 361 -0.07 22.25 2.06
N ASP A 362 1.19 22.52 1.70
CA ASP A 362 1.68 23.83 1.23
C ASP A 362 1.52 24.04 -0.28
N GLY A 363 1.05 23.04 -1.03
CA GLY A 363 0.86 23.09 -2.47
C GLY A 363 2.18 23.07 -3.26
N GLN A 364 3.33 22.83 -2.64
CA GLN A 364 4.63 22.84 -3.33
C GLN A 364 4.90 21.57 -4.13
N GLY A 365 4.12 20.51 -3.89
CA GLY A 365 4.35 19.21 -4.50
C GLY A 365 5.61 18.52 -3.99
N VAL A 366 6.11 17.58 -4.77
CA VAL A 366 7.35 16.84 -4.49
C VAL A 366 8.34 17.13 -5.62
N PRO A 367 9.47 17.80 -5.35
CA PRO A 367 10.45 18.14 -6.39
C PRO A 367 10.86 16.93 -7.23
N GLY A 368 10.75 17.07 -8.55
CA GLY A 368 11.06 16.00 -9.51
C GLY A 368 10.08 14.83 -9.52
N SER A 369 8.94 14.95 -8.82
CA SER A 369 7.88 13.93 -8.78
C SER A 369 6.44 14.43 -8.99
N PHE A 370 6.02 15.45 -8.25
CA PHE A 370 4.68 16.02 -8.36
C PHE A 370 4.80 17.55 -8.43
N PRO A 371 4.19 18.21 -9.43
CA PRO A 371 4.40 19.63 -9.64
C PRO A 371 3.79 20.47 -8.51
N SER A 372 4.41 21.63 -8.27
CA SER A 372 3.89 22.66 -7.38
C SER A 372 2.61 23.26 -7.95
N LEU A 373 1.56 23.31 -7.14
CA LEU A 373 0.33 24.06 -7.40
C LEU A 373 0.55 25.58 -7.24
N VAL A 374 1.50 25.99 -6.40
CA VAL A 374 1.83 27.41 -6.15
C VAL A 374 2.44 28.07 -7.39
N THR A 375 3.33 27.37 -8.09
CA THR A 375 3.98 27.89 -9.30
C THR A 375 3.29 27.46 -10.59
N SER A 376 2.19 26.71 -10.52
CA SER A 376 1.51 26.17 -11.68
C SER A 376 0.68 27.25 -12.40
N LYS A 377 1.01 27.51 -13.67
CA LYS A 377 0.21 28.39 -14.54
C LYS A 377 -1.23 27.89 -14.71
N ARG A 378 -1.47 26.58 -14.57
CA ARG A 378 -2.82 26.01 -14.66
C ARG A 378 -3.70 26.39 -13.48
N VAL A 379 -3.09 26.61 -12.31
CA VAL A 379 -3.82 27.05 -11.10
C VAL A 379 -4.21 28.53 -11.21
N THR A 380 -3.36 29.36 -11.81
CA THR A 380 -3.65 30.80 -11.99
C THR A 380 -4.38 31.13 -13.29
N GLY A 381 -4.38 30.21 -14.26
CA GLY A 381 -4.92 30.38 -15.61
C GLY A 381 -6.43 30.16 -15.70
N ASP A 382 -6.86 29.59 -16.82
CA ASP A 382 -8.27 29.34 -17.12
C ASP A 382 -8.92 28.31 -16.17
N LYS A 383 -10.18 28.55 -15.79
CA LYS A 383 -10.92 27.68 -14.85
C LYS A 383 -11.27 26.34 -15.49
N ALA A 384 -11.71 26.35 -16.75
CA ALA A 384 -12.13 25.15 -17.46
C ALA A 384 -10.94 24.22 -17.71
N GLU A 385 -9.76 24.76 -18.05
CA GLU A 385 -8.55 23.97 -18.19
C GLU A 385 -8.10 23.30 -16.89
N LEU A 386 -8.24 23.98 -15.75
CA LEU A 386 -7.95 23.41 -14.43
C LEU A 386 -8.93 22.28 -14.11
N LEU A 387 -10.22 22.52 -14.28
CA LEU A 387 -11.27 21.54 -14.03
C LEU A 387 -11.13 20.31 -14.92
N HIS A 388 -10.89 20.51 -16.21
CA HIS A 388 -10.68 19.43 -17.16
C HIS A 388 -9.49 18.56 -16.74
N PHE A 389 -8.41 19.17 -16.24
CA PHE A 389 -7.26 18.42 -15.75
C PHE A 389 -7.53 17.68 -14.44
N ILE A 390 -8.28 18.26 -13.51
CA ILE A 390 -8.69 17.57 -12.27
C ILE A 390 -9.58 16.36 -12.62
N MET A 391 -10.56 16.54 -13.51
CA MET A 391 -11.49 15.47 -13.88
C MET A 391 -10.82 14.35 -14.67
N LYS A 392 -9.98 14.69 -15.65
CA LYS A 392 -9.36 13.70 -16.56
C LYS A 392 -8.06 13.11 -16.01
N GLY A 393 -7.43 13.80 -15.06
CA GLY A 393 -6.08 13.49 -14.63
C GLY A 393 -5.05 13.78 -15.74
N SER A 394 -3.90 13.12 -15.67
CA SER A 394 -2.81 13.30 -16.62
C SER A 394 -2.06 12.01 -16.91
N LEU A 395 -1.54 11.91 -18.12
CA LEU A 395 -0.52 10.92 -18.46
C LEU A 395 0.83 11.63 -18.44
N ALA A 396 1.81 11.08 -17.71
CA ALA A 396 3.17 11.63 -17.67
C ALA A 396 4.14 10.63 -18.31
N PRO A 397 4.94 11.03 -19.32
CA PRO A 397 5.95 10.17 -19.94
C PRO A 397 7.01 9.67 -18.94
N THR A 398 7.25 10.43 -17.87
CA THR A 398 8.18 10.11 -16.78
C THR A 398 7.55 9.32 -15.62
N GLY A 399 6.28 8.90 -15.75
CA GLY A 399 5.67 7.94 -14.82
C GLY A 399 4.88 8.50 -13.65
N GLU A 400 4.68 9.81 -13.55
CA GLU A 400 3.92 10.46 -12.48
C GLU A 400 2.61 11.05 -13.02
N ALA A 401 1.74 10.17 -13.50
CA ALA A 401 0.36 10.48 -13.85
C ALA A 401 -0.44 10.99 -12.64
N MET A 402 -1.23 12.06 -12.84
CA MET A 402 -2.27 12.50 -11.92
C MET A 402 -3.53 11.64 -12.17
N PRO A 403 -4.16 11.05 -11.13
CA PRO A 403 -5.36 10.25 -11.33
C PRO A 403 -6.54 11.15 -11.72
N ALA A 404 -7.55 10.55 -12.34
CA ALA A 404 -8.79 11.23 -12.73
C ALA A 404 -9.72 11.37 -11.52
N PHE A 405 -10.26 12.57 -11.30
CA PHE A 405 -11.22 12.86 -10.22
C PHE A 405 -12.65 13.08 -10.73
N SER A 406 -12.99 12.57 -11.91
CA SER A 406 -14.34 12.68 -12.50
C SER A 406 -15.44 12.01 -11.65
N PHE A 407 -15.10 11.12 -10.72
CA PHE A 407 -16.04 10.49 -9.80
C PHE A 407 -16.59 11.44 -8.73
N LEU A 408 -15.94 12.58 -8.48
CA LEU A 408 -16.42 13.58 -7.52
C LEU A 408 -17.67 14.30 -8.06
N THR A 409 -18.55 14.73 -7.16
CA THR A 409 -19.73 15.52 -7.53
C THR A 409 -19.34 16.92 -8.01
N ASP A 410 -20.25 17.60 -8.71
CA ASP A 410 -19.97 18.94 -9.23
C ASP A 410 -19.69 19.95 -8.10
N ALA A 411 -20.43 19.84 -6.98
CA ALA A 411 -20.17 20.60 -5.76
C ALA A 411 -18.77 20.34 -5.18
N GLN A 412 -18.33 19.08 -5.13
CA GLN A 412 -17.00 18.72 -4.63
C GLN A 412 -15.89 19.26 -5.54
N LEU A 413 -16.04 19.16 -6.86
CA LEU A 413 -15.06 19.69 -7.82
C LEU A 413 -15.02 21.21 -7.82
N ALA A 414 -16.17 21.87 -7.70
CA ALA A 414 -16.26 23.33 -7.53
C ALA A 414 -15.52 23.77 -6.26
N GLY A 415 -15.75 23.06 -5.15
CA GLY A 415 -15.06 23.28 -3.88
C GLY A 415 -13.54 23.11 -3.99
N ILE A 416 -13.06 21.94 -4.45
CA ILE A 416 -11.62 21.65 -4.59
C ILE A 416 -10.95 22.65 -5.53
N GLY A 417 -11.53 22.89 -6.71
CA GLY A 417 -10.99 23.80 -7.70
C GLY A 417 -10.86 25.22 -7.15
N SER A 418 -11.88 25.70 -6.45
CA SER A 418 -11.87 27.00 -5.78
C SER A 418 -10.80 27.08 -4.70
N TYR A 419 -10.72 26.06 -3.83
CA TYR A 419 -9.72 26.00 -2.76
C TYR A 419 -8.30 26.05 -3.32
N ILE A 420 -7.99 25.26 -4.36
CA ILE A 420 -6.67 25.24 -4.99
C ILE A 420 -6.30 26.63 -5.55
N ARG A 421 -7.23 27.28 -6.27
CA ARG A 421 -6.99 28.61 -6.86
C ARG A 421 -6.81 29.70 -5.81
N GLN A 422 -7.61 29.67 -4.75
CA GLN A 422 -7.52 30.66 -3.67
C GLN A 422 -6.27 30.46 -2.83
N ARG A 423 -6.03 29.22 -2.38
CA ARG A 423 -4.95 28.90 -1.45
C ARG A 423 -3.57 28.98 -2.09
N PHE A 424 -3.41 28.44 -3.30
CA PHE A 424 -2.11 28.29 -3.95
C PHE A 424 -1.93 29.23 -5.14
N GLY A 425 -2.99 29.52 -5.89
CA GLY A 425 -2.97 30.50 -6.97
C GLY A 425 -3.10 31.96 -6.52
N LYS A 426 -3.45 32.20 -5.24
CA LYS A 426 -3.77 33.53 -4.69
C LYS A 426 -4.83 34.28 -5.49
N SER A 427 -5.73 33.55 -6.15
CA SER A 427 -6.82 34.11 -6.94
C SER A 427 -8.05 34.37 -6.06
N SER A 428 -8.75 35.48 -6.28
CA SER A 428 -10.08 35.71 -5.70
C SER A 428 -11.21 35.00 -6.45
N SER A 429 -10.93 34.39 -7.61
CA SER A 429 -11.93 33.73 -8.46
C SER A 429 -12.42 32.41 -7.84
N TYR A 430 -13.73 32.26 -7.69
CA TYR A 430 -14.39 31.00 -7.31
C TYR A 430 -14.84 30.22 -8.56
N ILE A 431 -14.91 28.89 -8.45
CA ILE A 431 -15.45 27.98 -9.48
C ILE A 431 -16.84 27.51 -9.04
N THR A 432 -17.86 27.72 -9.88
CA THR A 432 -19.25 27.33 -9.57
C THR A 432 -19.59 25.92 -10.07
N GLU A 433 -20.63 25.30 -9.51
CA GLU A 433 -21.13 24.00 -9.98
C GLU A 433 -21.56 24.03 -11.45
N THR A 434 -22.12 25.15 -11.92
CA THR A 434 -22.46 25.35 -13.34
C THR A 434 -21.22 25.34 -14.23
N GLU A 435 -20.13 25.98 -13.81
CA GLU A 435 -18.86 25.94 -14.55
C GLU A 435 -18.30 24.51 -14.60
N VAL A 436 -18.47 23.73 -13.52
CA VAL A 436 -18.07 22.32 -13.47
C VAL A 436 -18.91 21.46 -14.40
N ALA A 437 -20.24 21.59 -14.36
CA ALA A 437 -21.17 20.84 -15.21
C ALA A 437 -20.86 21.08 -16.70
N ASN A 438 -20.64 22.35 -17.09
CA ASN A 438 -20.28 22.70 -18.47
C ASN A 438 -18.98 22.01 -18.92
N VAL A 439 -17.95 21.96 -18.06
CA VAL A 439 -16.70 21.25 -18.39
C VAL A 439 -16.92 19.75 -18.46
N ARG A 440 -17.72 19.18 -17.57
CA ARG A 440 -18.02 17.76 -17.54
C ARG A 440 -18.67 17.30 -18.86
N GLU A 441 -19.61 18.08 -19.40
CA GLU A 441 -20.25 17.79 -20.70
C GLU A 441 -19.23 17.71 -21.85
N THR A 442 -18.17 18.53 -21.81
CA THR A 442 -17.11 18.52 -22.83
C THR A 442 -16.15 17.33 -22.75
N ILE A 443 -16.15 16.58 -21.64
CA ILE A 443 -15.29 15.39 -21.45
C ILE A 443 -16.01 14.11 -21.87
N THR A 444 -17.34 14.09 -21.77
CA THR A 444 -18.21 12.96 -22.14
C THR A 444 -18.48 12.85 -23.65
N ASN A 445 -18.25 13.92 -24.40
CA ASN A 445 -18.27 13.96 -25.88
C ASN A 445 -16.85 13.83 -26.43
#